data_AF-A0A164TWM4-F1
#
_entry.id   AF-A0A164TWM4-F1
#
_cell.length_a   1.000
_cell.length_b   1.000
_cell.length_c   1.000
_cell.angle_alpha   90.00
_cell.angle_beta   90.00
_cell.angle_gamma   90.00
#
_symmetry.space_group_name_H-M   'P 1'
#
loop_
_entity.id
_entity.type
_entity.pdbx_description
1 polymer ?
#
loop_
_entity_poly.entity_id
_entity_poly.type
_entity_poly.pdbx_seq_one_letter_code
_entity_poly.pdbx_strand_id
1 'polypeptide(L)'
;MSCSICLLPIYPSSKAHRPQVPPDGVLTESQKKFFRTAVAMGRSVPGAVLGMEYLGYNNFASLPPREGVSITWETDDETEFVMHATCSHIFSVVMGIPLVYTKMERHHMRFISEFEIVFGRAQGGTEDGVGRLQRLDYERACGVDLRQYWHSPAFEGDVTFDWTAIKAGPHAWALVRPNMFPSFSSKVTSTRLASVAEPEETSDVFTSLPFDIIHKIVGLLDMRTFVSATSTCRTMRRYAIGDFQPLARKHVLAIPWAIPLLNSDPEEYTTPNQIPHATKSPHDADWLLYLSYIHRTDSMRERRRIWAICEEFKRCYARERRKVIKHRNWPKTNAIIEKMVDDAETAMVMLQLYNSL
;
A
#
# COMPACT_ATOMS: atom_id res chain seq x y z
N MET A 1 8.51 -3.35 17.77
CA MET A 1 7.25 -3.61 17.03
C MET A 1 7.31 -3.07 15.62
N SER A 2 7.10 -3.92 14.61
CA SER A 2 7.13 -3.54 13.20
C SER A 2 5.81 -3.82 12.49
N CYS A 3 5.58 -3.12 11.39
CA CYS A 3 4.56 -3.46 10.41
C CYS A 3 5.06 -4.59 9.50
N SER A 4 4.31 -5.68 9.39
CA SER A 4 4.64 -6.84 8.56
C SER A 4 4.59 -6.59 7.05
N ILE A 5 4.19 -5.40 6.60
CA ILE A 5 4.22 -5.02 5.18
C ILE A 5 5.41 -4.11 4.89
N CYS A 6 5.46 -2.92 5.50
CA CYS A 6 6.49 -1.93 5.19
C CYS A 6 7.77 -2.15 6.01
N LEU A 7 7.75 -3.01 7.04
CA LEU A 7 8.87 -3.31 7.94
C LEU A 7 9.40 -2.10 8.72
N LEU A 8 8.60 -1.04 8.83
CA LEU A 8 8.88 0.13 9.64
C LEU A 8 8.16 0.01 11.00
N PRO A 9 8.64 0.71 12.04
CA PRO A 9 8.05 0.60 13.37
C PRO A 9 6.61 1.11 13.45
N ILE A 10 5.84 0.56 14.39
CA ILE A 10 4.58 1.17 14.84
C ILE A 10 4.90 2.24 15.89
N TYR A 11 4.41 3.46 15.70
CA TYR A 11 4.61 4.56 16.64
C TYR A 11 3.72 4.36 17.88
N PRO A 12 4.26 4.49 19.11
CA PRO A 12 3.50 4.25 20.34
C PRO A 12 2.36 5.26 20.53
N SER A 13 1.27 4.80 21.15
CA SER A 13 0.16 5.68 21.52
C SER A 13 0.55 6.58 22.68
N SER A 14 -0.25 7.63 22.95
CA SER A 14 -0.05 8.49 24.11
C SER A 14 -0.29 7.76 25.45
N LYS A 15 -0.91 6.58 25.41
CA LYS A 15 -1.14 5.73 26.58
C LYS A 15 0.02 4.76 26.83
N ALA A 16 1.02 4.75 25.95
CA ALA A 16 2.08 3.77 26.03
C ALA A 16 2.95 3.98 27.27
N HIS A 17 3.26 2.89 27.96
CA HIS A 17 4.21 2.94 29.07
C HIS A 17 5.64 2.81 28.56
N ARG A 18 6.53 3.72 28.97
CA ARG A 18 7.94 3.82 28.52
C ARG A 18 8.10 3.66 26.99
N PRO A 19 7.46 4.52 26.19
CA PRO A 19 7.47 4.38 24.74
C PRO A 19 8.89 4.58 24.18
N GLN A 20 9.34 3.66 23.33
CA GLN A 20 10.49 3.90 22.47
C GLN A 20 10.07 4.85 21.34
N VAL A 21 10.32 6.14 21.52
CA VAL A 21 9.97 7.17 20.53
C VAL A 21 11.17 7.55 19.66
N PRO A 22 10.95 7.92 18.38
CA PRO A 22 12.00 8.52 17.57
C PRO A 22 12.51 9.82 18.21
N PRO A 23 13.80 10.16 18.06
CA PRO A 23 14.32 11.47 18.46
C PRO A 23 13.58 12.63 17.80
N ASP A 24 13.59 13.78 18.47
CA ASP A 24 12.96 15.00 17.97
C ASP A 24 13.50 15.38 16.59
N GLY A 25 12.61 15.82 15.70
CA GLY A 25 12.95 16.23 14.34
C GLY A 25 13.08 15.10 13.31
N VAL A 26 13.10 13.83 13.72
CA VAL A 26 13.17 12.71 12.76
C VAL A 26 11.87 12.56 11.96
N LEU A 27 10.74 12.57 12.68
CA LEU A 27 9.39 12.47 12.12
C LEU A 27 8.60 13.77 12.33
N THR A 28 7.87 14.19 11.31
CA THR A 28 6.84 15.23 11.42
C THR A 28 5.60 14.70 12.15
N GLU A 29 4.73 15.58 12.66
CA GLU A 29 3.47 15.17 13.29
C GLU A 29 2.56 14.36 12.35
N SER A 30 2.56 14.69 11.05
CA SER A 30 1.79 13.93 10.07
C SER A 30 2.34 12.52 9.88
N GLN A 31 3.67 12.34 9.87
CA GLN A 31 4.31 11.03 9.86
C GLN A 31 4.01 10.25 11.15
N LYS A 32 4.09 10.88 12.33
CA LYS A 32 3.74 10.24 13.61
C LYS A 32 2.31 9.72 13.60
N LYS A 33 1.35 10.52 13.10
CA LYS A 33 -0.06 10.09 12.95
C LYS A 33 -0.19 8.85 12.06
N PHE A 34 0.55 8.79 10.96
CA PHE A 34 0.58 7.64 10.06
C PHE A 34 1.15 6.39 10.73
N PHE A 35 2.31 6.51 11.39
CA PHE A 35 2.97 5.36 12.02
C PHE A 35 2.21 4.84 13.26
N ARG A 36 1.31 5.64 13.86
CA ARG A 36 0.59 5.28 15.09
C ARG A 36 -0.55 4.29 14.87
N THR A 37 -1.24 4.36 13.74
CA THR A 37 -2.43 3.53 13.52
C THR A 37 -2.04 2.17 12.96
N ALA A 38 -2.40 1.13 13.70
CA ALA A 38 -2.12 -0.25 13.35
C ALA A 38 -3.41 -1.03 13.07
N VAL A 39 -3.27 -2.12 12.34
CA VAL A 39 -4.33 -3.05 11.97
C VAL A 39 -3.76 -4.46 12.12
N ALA A 40 -4.37 -5.26 12.97
CA ALA A 40 -3.99 -6.66 13.16
C ALA A 40 -4.88 -7.59 12.33
N MET A 41 -4.30 -8.69 11.85
CA MET A 41 -4.97 -9.75 11.09
C MET A 41 -4.29 -11.08 11.40
N GLY A 42 -5.05 -12.16 11.64
CA GLY A 42 -4.44 -13.47 11.90
C GLY A 42 -5.17 -14.29 12.95
N ARG A 43 -4.50 -15.29 13.54
CA ARG A 43 -5.12 -16.19 14.52
C ARG A 43 -5.44 -15.51 15.83
N SER A 44 -4.64 -14.53 16.25
CA SER A 44 -4.90 -13.77 17.47
C SER A 44 -6.02 -12.73 17.28
N VAL A 45 -6.49 -12.55 16.04
CA VAL A 45 -7.67 -11.77 15.67
C VAL A 45 -8.53 -12.57 14.67
N PRO A 46 -9.13 -13.71 15.10
CA PRO A 46 -9.75 -14.66 14.18
C PRO A 46 -10.82 -14.00 13.30
N GLY A 47 -10.63 -14.07 11.99
CA GLY A 47 -11.61 -13.62 11.00
C GLY A 47 -11.90 -12.12 10.98
N ALA A 48 -11.15 -11.30 11.73
CA ALA A 48 -11.37 -9.87 11.83
C ALA A 48 -10.11 -9.07 11.54
N VAL A 49 -10.32 -7.91 10.92
CA VAL A 49 -9.30 -6.88 10.72
C VAL A 49 -9.59 -5.81 11.76
N LEU A 50 -8.76 -5.73 12.80
CA LEU A 50 -9.03 -4.86 13.95
C LEU A 50 -8.05 -3.70 13.98
N GLY A 51 -8.57 -2.47 14.15
CA GLY A 51 -7.74 -1.31 14.45
C GLY A 51 -7.08 -1.48 15.80
N MET A 52 -5.79 -1.15 15.90
CA MET A 52 -4.99 -1.31 17.11
C MET A 52 -4.20 -0.05 17.43
N GLU A 53 -3.92 0.16 18.72
CA GLU A 53 -2.95 1.13 19.21
C GLU A 53 -1.83 0.44 20.02
N TYR A 54 -0.59 0.87 19.83
CA TYR A 54 0.57 0.33 20.54
C TYR A 54 0.67 0.92 21.96
N LEU A 55 0.64 0.08 23.00
CA LEU A 55 0.64 0.47 24.42
C LEU A 55 2.00 0.40 25.14
N GLY A 56 3.09 0.11 24.43
CA GLY A 56 4.37 -0.22 25.07
C GLY A 56 4.44 -1.69 25.51
N TYR A 57 5.62 -2.09 26.02
CA TYR A 57 5.88 -3.43 26.59
C TYR A 57 5.30 -4.59 25.79
N ASN A 58 5.60 -4.66 24.50
CA ASN A 58 5.17 -5.79 23.67
C ASN A 58 3.63 -5.98 23.56
N ASN A 59 2.82 -4.94 23.82
CA ASN A 59 1.35 -5.04 23.79
C ASN A 59 0.65 -4.05 22.85
N PHE A 60 -0.41 -4.54 22.18
CA PHE A 60 -1.41 -3.75 21.48
C PHE A 60 -2.76 -3.81 22.19
N ALA A 61 -3.57 -2.76 22.05
CA ALA A 61 -4.99 -2.76 22.40
C ALA A 61 -5.86 -2.36 21.22
N SER A 62 -7.10 -2.83 21.24
CA SER A 62 -8.10 -2.55 20.20
C SER A 62 -8.52 -1.07 20.11
N LEU A 63 -8.83 -0.63 18.90
CA LEU A 63 -9.31 0.72 18.57
C LEU A 63 -10.53 0.62 17.62
N PRO A 64 -11.75 1.02 18.04
CA PRO A 64 -12.10 1.49 19.39
C PRO A 64 -11.90 0.41 20.46
N PRO A 65 -11.70 0.79 21.74
CA PRO A 65 -11.49 -0.18 22.81
C PRO A 65 -12.66 -1.16 22.92
N ARG A 66 -12.34 -2.45 22.87
CA ARG A 66 -13.25 -3.57 23.15
C ARG A 66 -12.71 -4.32 24.35
N GLU A 67 -13.56 -4.57 25.34
CA GLU A 67 -13.17 -5.30 26.55
C GLU A 67 -12.54 -6.65 26.19
N GLY A 68 -11.41 -6.97 26.82
CA GLY A 68 -10.71 -8.24 26.64
C GLY A 68 -9.90 -8.38 25.35
N VAL A 69 -9.83 -7.36 24.48
CA VAL A 69 -9.06 -7.44 23.24
C VAL A 69 -7.73 -6.68 23.36
N SER A 70 -6.72 -7.41 23.83
CA SER A 70 -5.30 -7.02 23.83
C SER A 70 -4.48 -8.15 23.21
N ILE A 71 -3.42 -7.77 22.51
CA ILE A 71 -2.56 -8.70 21.78
C ILE A 71 -1.12 -8.48 22.23
N THR A 72 -0.49 -9.53 22.73
CA THR A 72 0.97 -9.57 22.88
C THR A 72 1.58 -9.71 21.50
N TRP A 73 2.43 -8.77 21.10
CA TRP A 73 2.91 -8.69 19.72
C TRP A 73 3.94 -9.77 19.40
N GLU A 74 4.90 -10.03 20.28
CA GLU A 74 5.96 -11.02 20.11
C GLU A 74 5.91 -12.06 21.24
N THR A 75 5.97 -13.34 20.89
CA THR A 75 5.97 -14.48 21.84
C THR A 75 6.74 -15.62 21.21
N ASP A 76 7.69 -16.23 21.94
CA ASP A 76 8.45 -17.40 21.47
C ASP A 76 9.14 -17.15 20.12
N ASP A 77 9.82 -16.00 19.97
CA ASP A 77 10.45 -15.54 18.72
C ASP A 77 9.50 -15.42 17.49
N GLU A 78 8.19 -15.38 17.71
CA GLU A 78 7.18 -15.16 16.67
C GLU A 78 6.38 -13.89 16.95
N THR A 79 6.04 -13.15 15.90
CA THR A 79 5.23 -11.93 15.99
C THR A 79 3.85 -12.09 15.37
N GLU A 80 2.92 -11.32 15.88
CA GLU A 80 1.60 -11.11 15.30
C GLU A 80 1.67 -10.30 14.02
N PHE A 81 0.83 -10.66 13.04
CA PHE A 81 0.79 -9.96 11.76
C PHE A 81 0.03 -8.63 11.89
N VAL A 82 0.81 -7.57 12.09
CA VAL A 82 0.31 -6.20 12.31
C VAL A 82 0.77 -5.31 11.16
N MET A 83 -0.11 -4.43 10.70
CA MET A 83 0.15 -3.52 9.58
C MET A 83 -0.16 -2.09 9.98
N HIS A 84 0.53 -1.08 9.44
CA HIS A 84 -0.02 0.28 9.49
C HIS A 84 -1.35 0.33 8.74
N ALA A 85 -2.27 1.19 9.16
CA ALA A 85 -3.61 1.28 8.55
C ALA A 85 -3.54 1.51 7.02
N THR A 86 -2.67 2.40 6.53
CA THR A 86 -2.52 2.57 5.07
C THR A 86 -1.89 1.36 4.38
N CYS A 87 -0.98 0.65 5.05
CA CYS A 87 -0.41 -0.58 4.52
C CYS A 87 -1.47 -1.67 4.39
N SER A 88 -2.35 -1.80 5.40
CA SER A 88 -3.47 -2.75 5.33
C SER A 88 -4.46 -2.39 4.23
N HIS A 89 -4.69 -1.10 3.95
CA HIS A 89 -5.53 -0.69 2.82
C HIS A 89 -4.95 -1.10 1.46
N ILE A 90 -3.65 -0.86 1.24
CA ILE A 90 -2.96 -1.27 0.02
C ILE A 90 -2.95 -2.79 -0.10
N PHE A 91 -2.61 -3.49 1.00
CA PHE A 91 -2.64 -4.95 1.07
C PHE A 91 -4.01 -5.50 0.69
N SER A 92 -5.08 -5.01 1.30
CA SER A 92 -6.46 -5.41 1.00
C SER A 92 -6.80 -5.23 -0.46
N VAL A 93 -6.48 -4.08 -1.07
CA VAL A 93 -6.73 -3.84 -2.50
C VAL A 93 -5.97 -4.82 -3.39
N VAL A 94 -4.68 -5.07 -3.11
CA VAL A 94 -3.88 -6.01 -3.90
C VAL A 94 -4.38 -7.44 -3.75
N MET A 95 -4.75 -7.83 -2.53
CA MET A 95 -5.30 -9.16 -2.21
C MET A 95 -6.75 -9.34 -2.66
N GLY A 96 -7.44 -8.27 -3.06
CA GLY A 96 -8.85 -8.29 -3.44
C GLY A 96 -9.82 -8.34 -2.26
N ILE A 97 -9.38 -7.95 -1.07
CA ILE A 97 -10.18 -7.91 0.16
C ILE A 97 -10.90 -6.54 0.24
N PRO A 98 -12.23 -6.53 0.41
CA PRO A 98 -12.97 -5.29 0.60
C PRO A 98 -12.55 -4.57 1.89
N LEU A 99 -12.35 -3.26 1.78
CA LEU A 99 -12.03 -2.39 2.91
C LEU A 99 -13.22 -2.15 3.85
N VAL A 100 -14.43 -2.36 3.33
CA VAL A 100 -15.67 -2.24 4.10
C VAL A 100 -16.13 -3.64 4.44
N TYR A 101 -16.23 -3.95 5.74
CA TYR A 101 -16.60 -5.28 6.23
C TYR A 101 -17.95 -5.75 5.68
N THR A 102 -18.93 -4.86 5.48
CA THR A 102 -20.25 -5.22 4.92
C THR A 102 -20.19 -5.75 3.49
N LYS A 103 -19.07 -5.56 2.79
CA LYS A 103 -18.83 -6.08 1.44
C LYS A 103 -17.98 -7.36 1.44
N MET A 104 -17.50 -7.82 2.61
CA MET A 104 -16.72 -9.05 2.69
C MET A 104 -17.61 -10.26 2.49
N GLU A 105 -17.35 -10.98 1.40
CA GLU A 105 -17.87 -12.33 1.18
C GLU A 105 -17.07 -13.41 1.92
N ARG A 106 -17.68 -14.61 2.07
CA ARG A 106 -17.10 -15.80 2.71
C ARG A 106 -15.67 -16.11 2.27
N HIS A 107 -15.37 -15.98 0.98
CA HIS A 107 -14.06 -16.30 0.44
C HIS A 107 -12.96 -15.34 0.94
N HIS A 108 -13.29 -14.09 1.29
CA HIS A 108 -12.36 -13.16 1.93
C HIS A 108 -12.10 -13.54 3.40
N MET A 109 -13.14 -13.91 4.14
CA MET A 109 -13.01 -14.38 5.52
C MET A 109 -12.19 -15.66 5.59
N ARG A 110 -12.37 -16.54 4.61
CA ARG A 110 -11.55 -17.72 4.43
C ARG A 110 -10.09 -17.36 4.21
N PHE A 111 -9.78 -16.43 3.30
CA PHE A 111 -8.42 -15.97 3.08
C PHE A 111 -7.78 -15.47 4.37
N ILE A 112 -8.48 -14.63 5.13
CA ILE A 112 -8.00 -14.08 6.42
C ILE A 112 -7.75 -15.21 7.42
N SER A 113 -8.70 -16.16 7.53
CA SER A 113 -8.63 -17.26 8.50
C SER A 113 -7.54 -18.29 8.18
N GLU A 114 -7.25 -18.51 6.89
CA GLU A 114 -6.21 -19.45 6.45
C GLU A 114 -4.83 -18.79 6.28
N PHE A 115 -4.71 -17.47 6.49
CA PHE A 115 -3.50 -16.69 6.20
C PHE A 115 -2.24 -17.24 6.89
N GLU A 116 -2.25 -17.33 8.22
CA GLU A 116 -1.09 -17.81 9.00
C GLU A 116 -0.83 -19.31 8.79
N ILE A 117 -1.86 -20.08 8.43
CA ILE A 117 -1.71 -21.50 8.07
C ILE A 117 -0.91 -21.61 6.76
N VAL A 118 -1.16 -20.71 5.80
CA VAL A 118 -0.47 -20.70 4.51
C VAL A 118 0.94 -20.12 4.62
N PHE A 119 1.09 -18.97 5.28
CA PHE A 119 2.35 -18.24 5.34
C PHE A 119 3.28 -18.67 6.49
N GLY A 120 2.73 -19.24 7.55
CA GLY A 120 3.39 -19.28 8.86
C GLY A 120 3.15 -17.98 9.64
N ARG A 121 3.64 -17.94 10.89
CA ARG A 121 3.66 -16.72 11.69
C ARG A 121 4.80 -15.82 11.26
N ALA A 122 4.67 -14.53 11.54
CA ALA A 122 5.74 -13.58 11.32
C ALA A 122 6.84 -13.79 12.37
N GLN A 123 8.09 -13.46 12.05
CA GLN A 123 9.24 -13.71 12.89
C GLN A 123 9.49 -12.56 13.85
N GLY A 124 9.78 -12.91 15.10
CA GLY A 124 10.42 -12.05 16.09
C GLY A 124 11.94 -12.01 15.91
N GLY A 125 12.61 -11.36 16.85
CA GLY A 125 14.06 -11.26 16.88
C GLY A 125 14.69 -10.58 15.63
N THR A 126 16.03 -10.60 15.55
CA THR A 126 16.79 -9.84 14.54
C THR A 126 17.45 -10.64 13.43
N GLU A 127 17.70 -11.94 13.61
CA GLU A 127 18.47 -12.71 12.60
C GLU A 127 17.77 -12.79 11.25
N ASP A 128 16.44 -12.98 11.25
CA ASP A 128 15.65 -13.04 10.01
C ASP A 128 14.78 -11.80 9.76
N GLY A 129 14.71 -10.92 10.76
CA GLY A 129 14.11 -9.60 10.73
C GLY A 129 12.66 -9.53 11.23
N VAL A 130 12.43 -8.47 11.99
CA VAL A 130 11.28 -8.27 12.86
C VAL A 130 9.97 -8.08 12.07
N GLY A 131 8.96 -8.88 12.37
CA GLY A 131 7.62 -8.83 11.75
C GLY A 131 7.56 -9.42 10.35
N ARG A 132 8.62 -10.09 9.88
CA ARG A 132 8.72 -10.62 8.52
C ARG A 132 8.14 -12.02 8.43
N LEU A 133 7.66 -12.39 7.25
CA LEU A 133 7.24 -13.77 6.98
C LEU A 133 8.37 -14.49 6.24
N GLN A 134 8.81 -15.64 6.78
CA GLN A 134 9.93 -16.43 6.24
C GLN A 134 9.82 -16.73 4.74
N ARG A 135 8.59 -16.94 4.25
CA ARG A 135 8.34 -17.35 2.86
C ARG A 135 8.26 -16.19 1.89
N LEU A 136 8.40 -14.95 2.36
CA LEU A 136 8.33 -13.75 1.55
C LEU A 136 9.71 -13.12 1.40
N ASP A 137 10.12 -12.91 0.15
CA ASP A 137 11.36 -12.23 -0.19
C ASP A 137 11.09 -10.74 -0.39
N TYR A 138 11.11 -9.97 0.71
CA TYR A 138 10.80 -8.55 0.73
C TYR A 138 11.79 -7.74 -0.14
N GLU A 139 13.07 -8.07 -0.02
CA GLU A 139 14.16 -7.38 -0.71
C GLU A 139 14.08 -7.59 -2.21
N ARG A 140 13.80 -8.81 -2.67
CA ARG A 140 13.58 -9.06 -4.10
C ARG A 140 12.32 -8.37 -4.61
N ALA A 141 11.26 -8.30 -3.80
CA ALA A 141 10.01 -7.67 -4.20
C ALA A 141 10.18 -6.17 -4.45
N CYS A 142 10.96 -5.48 -3.61
CA CYS A 142 10.98 -4.02 -3.58
C CYS A 142 12.35 -3.36 -3.74
N GLY A 143 13.44 -4.13 -3.73
CA GLY A 143 14.82 -3.67 -3.88
C GLY A 143 15.38 -2.93 -2.66
N VAL A 144 14.78 -3.08 -1.47
CA VAL A 144 15.17 -2.36 -0.25
C VAL A 144 15.29 -3.32 0.92
N ASP A 145 16.45 -3.31 1.58
CA ASP A 145 16.69 -4.02 2.84
C ASP A 145 16.67 -3.05 4.02
N LEU A 146 15.68 -3.22 4.90
CA LEU A 146 15.50 -2.41 6.10
C LEU A 146 16.04 -3.10 7.37
N ARG A 147 16.53 -4.34 7.30
CA ARG A 147 17.04 -5.08 8.48
C ARG A 147 18.20 -4.37 9.15
N GLN A 148 19.04 -3.70 8.37
CA GLN A 148 20.19 -2.93 8.85
C GLN A 148 19.83 -1.81 9.87
N TYR A 149 18.57 -1.40 9.95
CA TYR A 149 18.10 -0.37 10.89
C TYR A 149 17.46 -0.95 12.15
N TRP A 150 17.33 -2.27 12.25
CA TRP A 150 16.78 -2.95 13.42
C TRP A 150 17.93 -3.51 14.27
N HIS A 151 17.86 -3.29 15.59
CA HIS A 151 18.88 -3.74 16.53
C HIS A 151 18.27 -4.62 17.62
N SER A 152 19.01 -5.68 17.96
CA SER A 152 18.56 -6.67 18.93
C SER A 152 18.78 -6.17 20.35
N PRO A 153 17.77 -6.23 21.23
CA PRO A 153 17.90 -5.99 22.65
C PRO A 153 18.24 -7.31 23.38
N ALA A 154 18.31 -7.24 24.71
CA ALA A 154 18.51 -8.43 25.56
C ALA A 154 17.23 -9.25 25.81
N PHE A 155 16.02 -8.78 25.42
CA PHE A 155 14.72 -9.38 25.75
C PHE A 155 13.70 -9.30 24.60
N GLU A 156 12.77 -10.26 24.52
CA GLU A 156 11.65 -10.26 23.56
C GLU A 156 10.83 -8.96 23.63
N GLY A 157 10.38 -8.45 22.48
CA GLY A 157 9.55 -7.25 22.39
C GLY A 157 10.28 -5.91 22.59
N ASP A 158 11.56 -5.89 22.96
CA ASP A 158 12.36 -4.67 23.19
C ASP A 158 13.14 -4.21 21.94
N VAL A 159 12.79 -4.76 20.77
CA VAL A 159 13.53 -4.51 19.53
C VAL A 159 13.52 -3.02 19.17
N THR A 160 14.72 -2.46 19.01
CA THR A 160 14.92 -1.03 18.72
C THR A 160 15.13 -0.80 17.23
N PHE A 161 14.70 0.37 16.77
CA PHE A 161 14.88 0.82 15.40
C PHE A 161 15.72 2.10 15.39
N ASP A 162 16.79 2.12 14.61
CA ASP A 162 17.65 3.30 14.46
C ASP A 162 17.03 4.30 13.48
N TRP A 163 16.13 5.10 14.05
CA TRP A 163 15.46 6.22 13.40
C TRP A 163 16.44 7.23 12.80
N THR A 164 17.59 7.45 13.45
CA THR A 164 18.57 8.45 13.02
C THR A 164 19.34 7.93 11.81
N ALA A 165 19.77 6.66 11.84
CA ALA A 165 20.47 6.03 10.72
C ALA A 165 19.62 5.96 9.46
N ILE A 166 18.34 5.57 9.54
CA ILE A 166 17.48 5.55 8.35
C ILE A 166 17.22 6.96 7.81
N LYS A 167 17.05 7.95 8.69
CA LYS A 167 16.79 9.35 8.29
C LYS A 167 17.98 10.00 7.61
N ALA A 168 19.20 9.69 8.06
CA ALA A 168 20.44 10.15 7.44
C ALA A 168 20.85 9.31 6.23
N GLY A 169 20.29 8.09 6.10
CA GLY A 169 20.66 7.13 5.07
C GLY A 169 19.91 7.26 3.74
N PRO A 170 20.24 6.38 2.77
CA PRO A 170 19.63 6.39 1.43
C PRO A 170 18.14 5.96 1.42
N HIS A 171 17.63 5.47 2.55
CA HIS A 171 16.26 4.98 2.71
C HIS A 171 15.35 5.96 3.48
N ALA A 172 15.80 7.21 3.71
CA ALA A 172 15.01 8.23 4.42
C ALA A 172 13.61 8.46 3.83
N TRP A 173 13.47 8.30 2.51
CA TRP A 173 12.19 8.39 1.78
C TRP A 173 11.16 7.36 2.22
N ALA A 174 11.58 6.22 2.79
CA ALA A 174 10.66 5.20 3.30
C ALA A 174 9.90 5.67 4.55
N LEU A 175 10.42 6.68 5.26
CA LEU A 175 9.72 7.28 6.40
C LEU A 175 8.55 8.19 5.97
N VAL A 176 8.40 8.47 4.68
CA VAL A 176 7.36 9.36 4.16
C VAL A 176 6.03 8.61 4.04
N ARG A 177 4.91 9.32 4.22
CA ARG A 177 3.57 8.72 4.08
C ARG A 177 3.30 8.28 2.63
N PRO A 178 2.81 7.05 2.39
CA PRO A 178 2.53 6.51 1.05
C PRO A 178 1.18 6.94 0.46
N ASN A 179 0.51 7.91 1.05
CA ASN A 179 -0.80 8.41 0.63
C ASN A 179 -0.81 9.92 0.32
N MET A 180 0.37 10.53 0.14
CA MET A 180 0.44 11.89 -0.40
C MET A 180 0.64 11.83 -1.91
N PHE A 181 -0.37 12.24 -2.65
CA PHE A 181 -0.37 12.23 -4.12
C PHE A 181 0.11 13.58 -4.66
N PRO A 182 0.77 13.61 -5.84
CA PRO A 182 1.05 14.85 -6.53
C PRO A 182 -0.24 15.63 -6.83
N SER A 183 -0.13 16.96 -6.89
CA SER A 183 -1.22 17.81 -7.30
C SER A 183 -1.74 17.41 -8.69
N PHE A 184 -3.06 17.33 -8.82
CA PHE A 184 -3.73 16.98 -10.07
C PHE A 184 -4.56 18.17 -10.56
N SER A 185 -4.31 18.59 -11.79
CA SER A 185 -5.03 19.68 -12.44
C SER A 185 -6.12 19.13 -13.33
N SER A 186 -7.36 19.56 -13.11
CA SER A 186 -8.53 19.15 -13.90
C SER A 186 -8.48 19.58 -15.37
N LYS A 187 -7.57 20.49 -15.72
CA LYS A 187 -7.28 20.95 -17.07
C LYS A 187 -5.80 21.30 -17.19
N VAL A 188 -5.32 21.25 -18.42
CA VAL A 188 -4.00 21.75 -18.79
C VAL A 188 -4.00 23.27 -18.68
N THR A 189 -3.02 23.83 -17.97
CA THR A 189 -2.93 25.28 -17.76
C THR A 189 -2.56 26.02 -19.04
N SER A 190 -3.04 27.26 -19.19
CA SER A 190 -2.69 28.13 -20.32
C SER A 190 -1.18 28.34 -20.44
N THR A 191 -0.47 28.46 -19.31
CA THR A 191 0.99 28.56 -19.28
C THR A 191 1.68 27.34 -19.87
N ARG A 192 1.18 26.12 -19.59
CA ARG A 192 1.76 24.89 -20.17
C ARG A 192 1.44 24.77 -21.66
N LEU A 193 0.24 25.16 -22.08
CA LEU A 193 -0.10 25.20 -23.51
C LEU A 193 0.81 26.19 -24.27
N ALA A 194 1.02 27.38 -23.71
CA ALA A 194 1.90 28.39 -24.29
C ALA A 194 3.39 27.99 -24.32
N SER A 195 3.80 27.06 -23.45
CA SER A 195 5.19 26.57 -23.41
C SER A 195 5.59 25.72 -24.63
N VAL A 196 4.62 25.27 -25.43
CA VAL A 196 4.85 24.53 -26.66
C VAL A 196 4.50 25.42 -27.84
N ALA A 197 5.52 25.82 -28.61
CA ALA A 197 5.32 26.60 -29.83
C ALA A 197 4.41 25.87 -30.84
N GLU A 198 3.84 26.64 -31.77
CA GLU A 198 3.19 26.06 -32.94
C GLU A 198 4.17 25.13 -33.67
N PRO A 199 3.72 23.93 -34.10
CA PRO A 199 4.57 23.05 -34.88
C PRO A 199 4.91 23.70 -36.22
N GLU A 200 6.17 23.68 -36.60
CA GLU A 200 6.60 24.04 -37.96
C GLU A 200 6.32 22.85 -38.90
N GLU A 201 6.24 23.11 -40.20
CA GLU A 201 6.07 22.06 -41.20
C GLU A 201 7.27 21.10 -41.16
N THR A 202 6.99 19.79 -41.07
CA THR A 202 8.01 18.75 -40.90
C THR A 202 8.06 17.84 -42.13
N SER A 203 9.25 17.41 -42.54
CA SER A 203 9.44 16.41 -43.60
C SER A 203 9.56 14.97 -43.08
N ASP A 204 9.49 14.74 -41.76
CA ASP A 204 9.60 13.39 -41.23
C ASP A 204 8.31 12.59 -41.42
N VAL A 205 8.51 11.32 -41.79
CA VAL A 205 7.44 10.39 -42.19
C VAL A 205 6.37 10.22 -41.10
N PHE A 206 6.74 10.37 -39.83
CA PHE A 206 5.82 10.12 -38.73
C PHE A 206 4.93 11.32 -38.43
N THR A 207 5.48 12.52 -38.27
CA THR A 207 4.67 13.71 -38.02
C THR A 207 4.02 14.27 -39.27
N SER A 208 4.39 13.80 -40.47
CA SER A 208 3.65 14.06 -41.70
C SER A 208 2.39 13.20 -41.88
N LEU A 209 2.16 12.19 -41.02
CA LEU A 209 0.95 11.38 -41.09
C LEU A 209 -0.29 12.20 -40.65
N PRO A 210 -1.49 11.87 -41.17
CA PRO A 210 -2.74 12.40 -40.63
C PRO A 210 -2.85 12.17 -39.12
N PHE A 211 -3.38 13.17 -38.40
CA PHE A 211 -3.46 13.14 -36.94
C PHE A 211 -4.18 11.90 -36.39
N ASP A 212 -5.24 11.43 -37.05
CA ASP A 212 -6.00 10.25 -36.65
C ASP A 212 -5.16 8.96 -36.72
N ILE A 213 -4.24 8.87 -37.70
CA ILE A 213 -3.28 7.77 -37.80
C ILE A 213 -2.25 7.86 -36.67
N ILE A 214 -1.69 9.05 -36.41
CA ILE A 214 -0.76 9.27 -35.29
C ILE A 214 -1.44 8.89 -33.97
N HIS A 215 -2.66 9.38 -33.74
CA HIS A 215 -3.44 9.09 -32.53
C HIS A 215 -3.67 7.59 -32.35
N LYS A 216 -4.01 6.85 -33.43
CA LYS A 216 -4.15 5.39 -33.39
C LYS A 216 -2.84 4.69 -33.04
N ILE A 217 -1.73 5.07 -33.68
CA ILE A 217 -0.41 4.47 -33.43
C ILE A 217 0.01 4.73 -31.98
N VAL A 218 -0.07 5.98 -31.52
CA VAL A 218 0.31 6.39 -30.16
C VAL A 218 -0.55 5.67 -29.11
N GLY A 219 -1.84 5.44 -29.40
CA GLY A 219 -2.74 4.72 -28.49
C GLY A 219 -2.41 3.23 -28.27
N LEU A 220 -1.57 2.63 -29.12
CA LEU A 220 -1.08 1.26 -29.01
C LEU A 220 0.25 1.14 -28.27
N LEU A 221 0.94 2.25 -28.02
CA LEU A 221 2.25 2.24 -27.37
C LEU A 221 2.12 1.85 -25.90
N ASP A 222 3.17 1.19 -25.37
CA ASP A 222 3.32 1.06 -23.93
C ASP A 222 3.69 2.40 -23.28
N MET A 223 3.61 2.50 -21.95
CA MET A 223 3.86 3.75 -21.24
C MET A 223 5.25 4.33 -21.55
N ARG A 224 6.28 3.48 -21.60
CA ARG A 224 7.67 3.93 -21.83
C ARG A 224 7.82 4.53 -23.23
N THR A 225 7.28 3.85 -24.23
CA THR A 225 7.34 4.24 -25.62
C THR A 225 6.45 5.44 -25.88
N PHE A 226 5.27 5.52 -25.24
CA PHE A 226 4.39 6.69 -25.26
C PHE A 226 5.10 7.95 -24.74
N VAL A 227 5.71 7.88 -23.55
CA VAL A 227 6.44 9.01 -22.96
C VAL A 227 7.63 9.41 -23.84
N SER A 228 8.35 8.43 -24.39
CA SER A 228 9.48 8.69 -25.28
C SER A 228 9.03 9.38 -26.57
N ALA A 229 8.01 8.82 -27.25
CA ALA A 229 7.45 9.34 -28.50
C ALA A 229 6.87 10.75 -28.34
N THR A 230 6.14 11.02 -27.26
CA THR A 230 5.58 12.34 -26.97
C THR A 230 6.63 13.39 -26.58
N SER A 231 7.86 12.96 -26.27
CA SER A 231 8.95 13.84 -25.89
C SER A 231 9.93 14.17 -27.02
N THR A 232 9.84 13.49 -28.18
CA THR A 232 10.85 13.55 -29.26
C THR A 232 10.93 14.91 -29.94
N CYS A 233 9.79 15.49 -30.33
CA CYS A 233 9.75 16.73 -31.11
C CYS A 233 8.64 17.68 -30.59
N ARG A 234 8.65 18.92 -31.08
CA ARG A 234 7.68 19.96 -30.68
C ARG A 234 6.24 19.56 -31.04
N THR A 235 6.04 19.02 -32.24
CA THR A 235 4.73 18.55 -32.74
C THR A 235 4.12 17.51 -31.81
N MET A 236 4.89 16.45 -31.51
CA MET A 236 4.42 15.38 -30.63
C MET A 236 4.17 15.87 -29.21
N ARG A 237 5.01 16.78 -28.69
CA ARG A 237 4.81 17.39 -27.37
C ARG A 237 3.55 18.24 -27.30
N ARG A 238 3.19 18.91 -28.40
CA ARG A 238 1.96 19.69 -28.49
C ARG A 238 0.74 18.79 -28.42
N TYR A 239 0.70 17.72 -29.23
CA TYR A 239 -0.37 16.72 -29.14
C TYR A 239 -0.41 16.07 -27.75
N ALA A 240 0.76 15.81 -27.14
CA ALA A 240 0.85 15.26 -25.79
C ALA A 240 0.18 16.13 -24.73
N ILE A 241 0.40 17.45 -24.80
CA ILE A 241 -0.14 18.41 -23.84
C ILE A 241 -1.61 18.75 -24.13
N GLY A 242 -2.08 18.57 -25.37
CA GLY A 242 -3.49 18.73 -25.76
C GLY A 242 -4.22 17.39 -25.96
N ASP A 243 -4.29 16.95 -27.22
CA ASP A 243 -5.20 15.88 -27.66
C ASP A 243 -4.90 14.48 -27.10
N PHE A 244 -3.67 14.20 -26.66
CA PHE A 244 -3.30 12.88 -26.12
C PHE A 244 -3.47 12.76 -24.60
N GLN A 245 -4.02 13.76 -23.91
CA GLN A 245 -4.34 13.63 -22.48
C GLN A 245 -5.20 12.40 -22.14
N PRO A 246 -6.21 11.99 -22.95
CA PRO A 246 -6.93 10.74 -22.74
C PRO A 246 -6.06 9.48 -22.86
N LEU A 247 -5.01 9.51 -23.70
CA LEU A 247 -4.04 8.41 -23.81
C LEU A 247 -3.11 8.38 -22.59
N ALA A 248 -2.65 9.54 -22.12
CA ALA A 248 -1.92 9.66 -20.86
C ALA A 248 -2.76 9.16 -19.66
N ARG A 249 -4.06 9.48 -19.62
CA ARG A 249 -5.01 8.96 -18.63
C ARG A 249 -5.04 7.43 -18.62
N LYS A 250 -5.13 6.79 -19.80
CA LYS A 250 -5.08 5.32 -19.91
C LYS A 250 -3.81 4.76 -19.25
N HIS A 251 -2.65 5.38 -19.49
CA HIS A 251 -1.40 4.95 -18.86
C HIS A 251 -1.39 5.15 -17.34
N VAL A 252 -1.83 6.31 -16.84
CA VAL A 252 -1.91 6.57 -15.40
C VAL A 252 -2.84 5.57 -14.70
N LEU A 253 -4.02 5.32 -15.25
CA LEU A 253 -4.99 4.38 -14.67
C LEU A 253 -4.54 2.92 -14.74
N ALA A 254 -3.62 2.59 -15.65
CA ALA A 254 -2.98 1.27 -15.70
C ALA A 254 -1.91 1.07 -14.62
N ILE A 255 -1.61 2.08 -13.81
CA ILE A 255 -0.65 2.02 -12.70
C ILE A 255 -1.45 2.04 -11.38
N PRO A 256 -1.78 0.88 -10.80
CA PRO A 256 -2.72 0.82 -9.68
C PRO A 256 -2.25 1.61 -8.44
N TRP A 257 -0.95 1.59 -8.15
CA TRP A 257 -0.38 2.35 -7.04
C TRP A 257 -0.39 3.86 -7.28
N ALA A 258 -0.56 4.35 -8.51
CA ALA A 258 -0.58 5.78 -8.80
C ALA A 258 -1.94 6.45 -8.48
N ILE A 259 -2.95 5.66 -8.12
CA ILE A 259 -4.33 6.12 -7.93
C ILE A 259 -4.71 6.11 -6.44
N PRO A 260 -5.41 7.14 -5.95
CA PRO A 260 -5.97 7.15 -4.60
C PRO A 260 -7.04 6.10 -4.37
N LEU A 261 -7.03 5.51 -3.19
CA LEU A 261 -8.04 4.56 -2.70
C LEU A 261 -9.16 5.36 -2.03
N LEU A 262 -10.20 5.70 -2.80
CA LEU A 262 -11.25 6.64 -2.38
C LEU A 262 -11.98 6.29 -1.07
N ASN A 263 -12.02 5.01 -0.68
CA ASN A 263 -12.72 4.57 0.53
C ASN A 263 -11.82 4.56 1.77
N SER A 264 -10.55 4.93 1.65
CA SER A 264 -9.57 4.69 2.71
C SER A 264 -8.40 5.68 2.79
N ASP A 265 -8.15 6.46 1.74
CA ASP A 265 -7.24 7.59 1.82
C ASP A 265 -7.93 8.77 2.52
N PRO A 266 -7.20 9.58 3.31
CA PRO A 266 -7.78 10.70 4.06
C PRO A 266 -8.58 11.66 3.19
N GLU A 267 -9.71 12.18 3.71
CA GLU A 267 -10.60 13.07 2.96
C GLU A 267 -9.89 14.32 2.42
N GLU A 268 -8.87 14.81 3.13
CA GLU A 268 -7.98 15.92 2.75
C GLU A 268 -7.27 15.71 1.40
N TYR A 269 -7.21 14.48 0.89
CA TYR A 269 -6.65 14.13 -0.43
C TYR A 269 -7.71 13.67 -1.44
N THR A 270 -8.99 13.80 -1.10
CA THR A 270 -10.13 13.35 -1.92
C THR A 270 -11.02 14.50 -2.38
N THR A 271 -10.51 15.74 -2.41
CA THR A 271 -11.26 16.90 -2.91
C THR A 271 -11.76 16.67 -4.34
N PRO A 272 -13.08 16.75 -4.60
CA PRO A 272 -13.64 16.55 -5.93
C PRO A 272 -12.95 17.45 -6.96
N ASN A 273 -12.60 16.89 -8.12
CA ASN A 273 -11.89 17.55 -9.25
C ASN A 273 -10.38 17.76 -9.13
N GLN A 274 -9.73 17.37 -8.02
CA GLN A 274 -8.26 17.42 -7.86
C GLN A 274 -7.64 16.06 -7.54
N ILE A 275 -8.36 15.00 -7.87
CA ILE A 275 -7.95 13.62 -7.65
C ILE A 275 -7.75 12.97 -9.01
N PRO A 276 -6.69 12.19 -9.23
CA PRO A 276 -6.53 11.36 -10.43
C PRO A 276 -7.31 10.06 -10.23
N HIS A 277 -8.54 9.99 -10.76
CA HIS A 277 -9.43 8.85 -10.61
C HIS A 277 -10.22 8.56 -11.90
N ALA A 278 -10.58 7.29 -12.13
CA ALA A 278 -11.30 6.92 -13.35
C ALA A 278 -12.67 7.61 -13.46
N THR A 279 -13.44 7.69 -12.38
CA THR A 279 -14.82 8.20 -12.42
C THR A 279 -15.00 9.64 -11.92
N LYS A 280 -13.99 10.23 -11.25
CA LYS A 280 -14.12 11.54 -10.60
C LYS A 280 -13.35 12.65 -11.33
N SER A 281 -12.70 12.33 -12.44
CA SER A 281 -11.70 13.20 -13.08
C SER A 281 -11.99 13.34 -14.57
N PRO A 282 -11.86 14.55 -15.14
CA PRO A 282 -12.04 14.76 -16.58
C PRO A 282 -11.11 13.91 -17.43
N HIS A 283 -11.58 13.50 -18.61
CA HIS A 283 -10.77 12.72 -19.57
C HIS A 283 -9.59 13.52 -20.13
N ASP A 284 -9.75 14.84 -20.22
CA ASP A 284 -8.84 15.85 -20.76
C ASP A 284 -8.09 16.64 -19.67
N ALA A 285 -8.12 16.15 -18.43
CA ALA A 285 -7.30 16.70 -17.35
C ALA A 285 -5.80 16.55 -17.64
N ASP A 286 -4.95 17.16 -16.81
CA ASP A 286 -3.51 17.19 -17.04
C ASP A 286 -2.81 15.89 -16.60
N TRP A 287 -3.22 14.78 -17.21
CA TRP A 287 -2.76 13.43 -16.93
C TRP A 287 -1.29 13.23 -17.24
N LEU A 288 -0.78 13.85 -18.31
CA LEU A 288 0.63 13.76 -18.66
C LEU A 288 1.53 14.42 -17.60
N LEU A 289 1.11 15.58 -17.07
CA LEU A 289 1.84 16.22 -15.97
C LEU A 289 1.82 15.33 -14.73
N TYR A 290 0.65 14.80 -14.38
CA TYR A 290 0.51 13.89 -13.25
C TYR A 290 1.40 12.65 -13.40
N LEU A 291 1.41 12.02 -14.59
CA LEU A 291 2.26 10.88 -14.92
C LEU A 291 3.76 11.20 -14.70
N SER A 292 4.18 12.43 -15.00
CA SER A 292 5.56 12.86 -14.77
C SER A 292 5.92 13.01 -13.28
N TYR A 293 4.95 13.36 -12.44
CA TYR A 293 5.17 13.62 -11.01
C TYR A 293 5.06 12.38 -10.13
N ILE A 294 4.21 11.41 -10.48
CA ILE A 294 4.05 10.18 -9.67
C ILE A 294 5.33 9.36 -9.50
N HIS A 295 6.34 9.56 -10.34
CA HIS A 295 7.62 8.87 -10.25
C HIS A 295 8.70 9.65 -9.50
N ARG A 296 8.44 10.91 -9.12
CA ARG A 296 9.46 11.84 -8.59
C ARG A 296 9.36 12.09 -7.09
N THR A 297 8.21 11.81 -6.47
CA THR A 297 8.00 12.11 -5.05
C THR A 297 8.30 10.91 -4.16
N ASP A 298 8.86 11.17 -2.98
CA ASP A 298 9.18 10.12 -2.00
C ASP A 298 7.94 9.36 -1.54
N SER A 299 6.80 10.03 -1.38
CA SER A 299 5.51 9.39 -1.06
C SER A 299 5.11 8.33 -2.08
N MET A 300 5.21 8.65 -3.36
CA MET A 300 4.83 7.70 -4.40
C MET A 300 5.88 6.60 -4.57
N ARG A 301 7.16 6.90 -4.29
CA ARG A 301 8.22 5.89 -4.20
C ARG A 301 7.93 4.88 -3.09
N GLU A 302 7.56 5.34 -1.89
CA GLU A 302 7.20 4.47 -0.77
C GLU A 302 5.91 3.69 -1.04
N ARG A 303 4.89 4.34 -1.62
CA ARG A 303 3.67 3.66 -2.04
C ARG A 303 3.95 2.53 -3.03
N ARG A 304 4.79 2.77 -4.03
CA ARG A 304 5.21 1.75 -5.00
C ARG A 304 5.98 0.60 -4.33
N ARG A 305 6.84 0.91 -3.34
CA ARG A 305 7.57 -0.10 -2.55
C ARG A 305 6.59 -1.02 -1.82
N ILE A 306 5.66 -0.45 -1.07
CA ILE A 306 4.62 -1.18 -0.33
C ILE A 306 3.75 -2.00 -1.30
N TRP A 307 3.36 -1.42 -2.43
CA TRP A 307 2.57 -2.12 -3.44
C TRP A 307 3.29 -3.35 -3.99
N ALA A 308 4.58 -3.23 -4.31
CA ALA A 308 5.38 -4.34 -4.82
C ALA A 308 5.52 -5.48 -3.79
N ILE A 309 5.67 -5.13 -2.50
CA ILE A 309 5.65 -6.10 -1.40
C ILE A 309 4.30 -6.82 -1.38
N CYS A 310 3.18 -6.09 -1.40
CA CYS A 310 1.84 -6.69 -1.41
C CYS A 310 1.59 -7.58 -2.64
N GLU A 311 2.13 -7.24 -3.82
CA GLU A 311 2.05 -8.12 -4.99
C GLU A 311 2.84 -9.41 -4.80
N GLU A 312 3.99 -9.35 -4.14
CA GLU A 312 4.74 -10.55 -3.77
C GLU A 312 3.99 -11.39 -2.72
N PHE A 313 3.30 -10.76 -1.77
CA PHE A 313 2.38 -11.48 -0.87
C PHE A 313 1.35 -12.27 -1.66
N LYS A 314 0.68 -11.63 -2.63
CA LYS A 314 -0.32 -12.29 -3.47
C LYS A 314 0.26 -13.49 -4.23
N ARG A 315 1.44 -13.33 -4.82
CA ARG A 315 2.13 -14.41 -5.55
C ARG A 315 2.55 -15.55 -4.62
N CYS A 316 3.16 -15.21 -3.50
CA CYS A 316 3.61 -16.16 -2.49
C CYS A 316 2.42 -16.95 -1.92
N TYR A 317 1.33 -16.28 -1.57
CA TYR A 317 0.11 -16.93 -1.10
C TYR A 317 -0.39 -18.00 -2.09
N ALA A 318 -0.54 -17.63 -3.37
CA ALA A 318 -1.01 -18.55 -4.39
C ALA A 318 -0.08 -19.76 -4.56
N ARG A 319 1.24 -19.56 -4.41
CA ARG A 319 2.25 -20.62 -4.47
C ARG A 319 2.18 -21.54 -3.25
N GLU A 320 2.18 -20.97 -2.05
CA GLU A 320 2.25 -21.73 -0.80
C GLU A 320 0.94 -22.44 -0.49
N ARG A 321 -0.20 -21.81 -0.74
CA ARG A 321 -1.52 -22.43 -0.57
C ARG A 321 -1.64 -23.74 -1.34
N ARG A 322 -1.15 -23.78 -2.59
CA ARG A 322 -1.15 -25.01 -3.43
C ARG A 322 -0.35 -26.15 -2.83
N LYS A 323 0.68 -25.86 -2.03
CA LYS A 323 1.45 -26.88 -1.30
C LYS A 323 0.69 -27.30 -0.06
N VAL A 324 0.16 -26.33 0.69
CA VAL A 324 -0.50 -26.57 1.96
C VAL A 324 -1.73 -27.47 1.81
N ILE A 325 -2.55 -27.24 0.78
CA ILE A 325 -3.75 -28.05 0.52
C ILE A 325 -3.45 -29.52 0.16
N LYS A 326 -2.21 -29.86 -0.18
CA LYS A 326 -1.79 -31.23 -0.50
C LYS A 326 -1.31 -32.00 0.72
N HIS A 327 -1.16 -31.37 1.90
CA HIS A 327 -0.76 -32.09 3.10
C HIS A 327 -1.83 -33.09 3.53
N ARG A 328 -1.40 -34.24 4.05
CA ARG A 328 -2.27 -35.30 4.55
C ARG A 328 -3.27 -34.82 5.62
N ASN A 329 -2.87 -33.83 6.42
CA ASN A 329 -3.71 -33.26 7.49
C ASN A 329 -4.67 -32.17 7.00
N TRP A 330 -4.63 -31.79 5.73
CA TRP A 330 -5.46 -30.72 5.17
C TRP A 330 -6.96 -30.88 5.47
N PRO A 331 -7.59 -32.07 5.39
CA PRO A 331 -9.01 -32.19 5.73
C PRO A 331 -9.35 -31.72 7.15
N LYS A 332 -8.49 -32.01 8.13
CA LYS A 332 -8.67 -31.57 9.53
C LYS A 332 -8.46 -30.06 9.65
N THR A 333 -7.39 -29.54 9.06
CA THR A 333 -7.09 -28.10 9.03
C THR A 333 -8.20 -27.32 8.34
N ASN A 334 -8.73 -27.83 7.24
CA ASN A 334 -9.83 -27.24 6.49
C ASN A 334 -11.10 -27.15 7.35
N ALA A 335 -11.45 -28.19 8.10
CA ALA A 335 -12.59 -28.15 9.01
C ALA A 335 -12.45 -27.06 10.10
N ILE A 336 -11.23 -26.85 10.60
CA ILE A 336 -10.94 -25.76 11.55
C ILE A 336 -11.12 -24.40 10.87
N ILE A 337 -10.61 -24.24 9.64
CA ILE A 337 -10.76 -23.00 8.86
C ILE A 337 -12.25 -22.72 8.59
N GLU A 338 -13.03 -23.71 8.16
CA GLU A 338 -14.48 -23.52 7.93
C GLU A 338 -15.17 -23.04 9.20
N LYS A 339 -14.86 -23.64 10.35
CA LYS A 339 -15.41 -23.19 11.63
C LYS A 339 -15.04 -21.73 11.93
N MET A 340 -13.78 -21.34 11.73
CA MET A 340 -13.35 -19.95 11.91
C MET A 340 -14.10 -18.99 10.97
N VAL A 341 -14.38 -19.42 9.74
CA VAL A 341 -15.15 -18.64 8.77
C VAL A 341 -16.61 -18.51 9.22
N ASP A 342 -17.24 -19.59 9.68
CA ASP A 342 -18.62 -19.57 10.20
C ASP A 342 -18.74 -18.66 11.44
N ASP A 343 -17.76 -18.73 12.35
CA ASP A 343 -17.68 -17.87 13.53
C ASP A 343 -17.53 -16.38 13.13
N ALA A 344 -16.69 -16.09 12.13
CA ALA A 344 -16.49 -14.74 11.59
C ALA A 344 -17.74 -14.19 10.89
N GLU A 345 -18.43 -15.00 10.08
CA GLU A 345 -19.69 -14.63 9.43
C GLU A 345 -20.77 -14.31 10.48
N THR A 346 -20.88 -15.14 11.51
CA THR A 346 -21.82 -14.92 12.62
C THR A 346 -21.52 -13.61 13.34
N ALA A 347 -20.26 -13.36 13.67
CA ALA A 347 -19.84 -12.12 14.31
C ALA A 347 -20.13 -10.89 13.43
N MET A 348 -19.95 -11.00 12.12
CA MET A 348 -20.26 -9.92 11.18
C MET A 348 -21.76 -9.60 11.11
N VAL A 349 -22.62 -10.62 11.09
CA VAL A 349 -24.09 -10.42 11.12
C VAL A 349 -24.49 -9.72 12.42
N MET A 350 -23.94 -10.14 13.56
CA MET A 350 -24.23 -9.51 14.85
C MET A 350 -23.78 -8.04 14.90
N LEU A 351 -22.62 -7.72 14.33
CA LEU A 351 -22.14 -6.33 14.22
C LEU A 351 -23.02 -5.48 13.31
N GLN A 352 -23.55 -6.03 12.21
CA GLN A 352 -24.48 -5.31 11.34
C GLN A 352 -25.79 -5.00 12.06
N LEU A 353 -26.34 -5.97 12.79
CA LEU A 353 -27.55 -5.78 13.59
C LEU A 353 -27.34 -4.71 14.66
N TYR A 354 -26.21 -4.74 15.37
CA TYR A 354 -25.89 -3.76 16.41
C TYR A 354 -25.75 -2.33 15.85
N ASN A 355 -25.16 -2.17 14.67
CA ASN A 355 -25.01 -0.85 14.02
C ASN A 355 -26.30 -0.34 13.34
N SER A 356 -27.35 -1.16 13.26
CA SER A 356 -28.66 -0.80 12.70
C SER A 356 -29.70 -0.39 13.76
N LEU A 357 -29.35 -0.58 15.04
CA LEU A 357 -30.07 -0.12 16.22
C LEU A 357 -29.44 1.19 16.71
#